data_AF-A0A087RQ70-F1
#
_entry.id   AF-A0A087RQ70-F1
#
_cell.length_a   1.000
_cell.length_b   1.000
_cell.length_c   1.000
_cell.angle_alpha   90.00
_cell.angle_beta   90.00
_cell.angle_gamma   90.00
#
_symmetry.space_group_name_H-M   'P 1'
#
loop_
_entity.id
_entity.type
_entity.pdbx_description
1 polymer ?
#
loop_
_entity_poly.entity_id
_entity_poly.type
_entity_poly.pdbx_seq_one_letter_code
_entity_poly.pdbx_strand_id
1 'polypeptide(L)'
;MVYMTKKTDYSLETILSPEELNGLKPRERSRYVQNLILNILSKNQDLTLSEIMEKTGLSRVTVSRHLDSLVSSQQVLKKERGMGRIHIGFYKLAGSVAKKEEFRSKKDDSLFFNFFVLDNGDSNSICIQQKEEDEYRNSKVKGAITIPFDDIKSFITYLNTYSARVVDK
;
A
#
# COMPACT_ATOMS: atom_id res chain seq x y z
N MET A 1 -23.49 10.74 -4.29
CA MET A 1 -23.43 10.12 -5.64
C MET A 1 -22.36 9.04 -5.59
N VAL A 2 -22.78 7.79 -5.36
CA VAL A 2 -21.88 6.65 -5.09
C VAL A 2 -21.58 5.98 -6.43
N TYR A 3 -20.35 6.07 -6.91
CA TYR A 3 -19.93 5.36 -8.12
C TYR A 3 -19.69 3.88 -7.78
N MET A 4 -20.69 3.05 -8.04
CA MET A 4 -20.55 1.60 -8.15
C MET A 4 -19.90 1.27 -9.51
N THR A 5 -18.59 1.00 -9.51
CA THR A 5 -17.97 0.26 -10.61
C THR A 5 -18.22 -1.22 -10.37
N LYS A 6 -18.80 -1.92 -11.35
CA LYS A 6 -18.96 -3.38 -11.36
C LYS A 6 -17.60 -4.05 -11.12
N LYS A 7 -17.30 -4.38 -9.86
CA LYS A 7 -16.16 -5.23 -9.49
C LYS A 7 -16.63 -6.67 -9.62
N THR A 8 -15.93 -7.45 -10.42
CA THR A 8 -15.95 -8.92 -10.31
C THR A 8 -15.40 -9.24 -8.93
N ASP A 9 -16.29 -9.35 -7.95
CA ASP A 9 -15.97 -9.70 -6.58
C ASP A 9 -15.83 -11.23 -6.56
N TYR A 10 -14.61 -11.71 -6.83
CA TYR A 10 -14.30 -13.11 -6.55
C TYR A 10 -14.41 -13.29 -5.04
N SER A 11 -15.40 -14.05 -4.59
CA SER A 11 -15.50 -14.46 -3.19
C SER A 11 -14.23 -15.24 -2.83
N LEU A 12 -13.36 -14.64 -2.03
CA LEU A 12 -12.09 -15.25 -1.57
C LEU A 12 -12.30 -16.41 -0.57
N GLU A 13 -13.49 -17.00 -0.54
CA GLU A 13 -13.82 -18.18 0.25
C GLU A 13 -13.16 -19.43 -0.33
N THR A 14 -12.82 -19.42 -1.62
CA THR A 14 -12.09 -20.50 -2.29
C THR A 14 -10.90 -19.94 -3.05
N ILE A 15 -9.71 -20.41 -2.70
CA ILE A 15 -8.48 -20.03 -3.41
C ILE A 15 -8.49 -20.73 -4.77
N LEU A 16 -8.45 -19.96 -5.86
CA LEU A 16 -8.37 -20.48 -7.23
C LEU A 16 -7.22 -21.47 -7.40
N SER A 17 -7.47 -22.51 -8.19
CA SER A 17 -6.44 -23.48 -8.59
C SER A 17 -5.38 -22.82 -9.49
N PRO A 18 -4.20 -23.43 -9.66
CA PRO A 18 -3.20 -22.98 -10.62
C PRO A 18 -3.74 -22.87 -12.06
N GLU A 19 -4.62 -23.78 -12.50
CA GLU A 19 -5.22 -23.71 -13.85
C GLU A 19 -6.14 -22.49 -13.98
N GLU A 20 -7.00 -22.25 -12.98
CA GLU A 20 -7.93 -21.12 -12.98
C GLU A 20 -7.18 -19.77 -12.96
N LEU A 21 -6.13 -19.67 -12.13
CA LEU A 21 -5.24 -18.50 -12.09
C LEU A 21 -4.57 -18.23 -13.44
N ASN A 22 -4.17 -19.28 -14.16
CA ASN A 22 -3.55 -19.17 -15.46
C ASN A 22 -4.54 -18.77 -16.56
N GLY A 23 -5.81 -19.10 -16.41
CA GLY A 23 -6.89 -18.65 -17.29
C GLY A 23 -7.18 -17.15 -17.20
N LEU A 24 -6.83 -16.49 -16.10
CA LEU A 24 -7.00 -15.05 -15.94
C LEU A 24 -6.03 -14.24 -16.78
N LYS A 25 -6.49 -13.09 -17.29
CA LYS A 25 -5.60 -12.11 -17.95
C LYS A 25 -4.52 -11.64 -16.97
N PRO A 26 -3.32 -11.24 -17.44
CA PRO A 26 -2.22 -10.85 -16.55
C PRO A 26 -2.59 -9.79 -15.50
N ARG A 27 -3.39 -8.78 -15.88
CA ARG A 27 -3.87 -7.74 -14.95
C ARG A 27 -4.85 -8.28 -13.90
N GLU A 28 -5.77 -9.15 -14.31
CA GLU A 28 -6.77 -9.76 -13.43
C GLU A 28 -6.11 -10.71 -12.43
N ARG A 29 -5.15 -11.52 -12.91
CA ARG A 29 -4.33 -12.39 -12.07
C ARG A 29 -3.57 -11.60 -11.01
N SER A 30 -2.90 -10.52 -11.41
CA SER A 30 -2.18 -9.67 -10.47
C SER A 30 -3.10 -9.07 -9.41
N ARG A 31 -4.30 -8.63 -9.82
CA ARG A 31 -5.29 -8.04 -8.91
C ARG A 31 -5.85 -9.09 -7.95
N TYR A 32 -6.16 -10.28 -8.45
CA TYR A 32 -6.63 -11.40 -7.64
C TYR A 32 -5.62 -11.76 -6.55
N VAL A 33 -4.34 -11.93 -6.91
CA VAL A 33 -3.29 -12.29 -5.94
C VAL A 33 -3.10 -11.20 -4.89
N GLN A 34 -3.13 -9.93 -5.28
CA GLN A 34 -3.08 -8.81 -4.33
C GLN A 34 -4.27 -8.83 -3.36
N ASN A 35 -5.48 -9.01 -3.86
CA ASN A 35 -6.68 -9.09 -3.02
C ASN A 35 -6.64 -10.29 -2.06
N LEU A 36 -6.14 -11.44 -2.53
CA LEU A 36 -5.97 -12.64 -1.70
C LEU A 36 -5.00 -12.37 -0.54
N ILE A 37 -3.84 -11.76 -0.82
CA ILE A 37 -2.86 -11.40 0.20
C ILE A 37 -3.48 -10.41 1.21
N LEU A 38 -4.18 -9.38 0.74
CA LEU A 38 -4.83 -8.39 1.62
C LEU A 38 -5.88 -9.03 2.54
N ASN A 39 -6.68 -9.97 2.01
CA ASN A 39 -7.67 -10.71 2.80
C ASN A 39 -7.04 -11.66 3.83
N ILE A 40 -5.89 -12.24 3.51
CA ILE A 40 -5.12 -13.03 4.48
C ILE A 40 -4.61 -12.11 5.60
N LEU A 41 -4.02 -10.97 5.23
CA LEU A 41 -3.48 -10.01 6.19
C LEU A 41 -4.56 -9.29 7.01
N SER A 42 -5.79 -9.16 6.52
CA SER A 42 -6.88 -8.54 7.30
C SER A 42 -7.38 -9.43 8.43
N LYS A 43 -7.17 -10.74 8.34
CA LYS A 43 -7.61 -11.75 9.32
C LYS A 43 -6.52 -12.18 10.29
N ASN A 44 -5.27 -11.75 10.09
CA ASN A 44 -4.11 -12.18 10.87
C ASN A 44 -3.25 -10.96 11.23
N GLN A 45 -2.68 -10.95 12.42
CA GLN A 45 -1.67 -9.94 12.79
C GLN A 45 -0.28 -10.43 12.36
N ASP A 46 0.55 -9.52 11.83
CA ASP A 46 1.99 -9.71 11.51
C ASP A 46 2.35 -11.11 10.95
N LEU A 47 2.25 -11.30 9.63
CA LEU A 47 2.64 -12.56 8.96
C LEU A 47 4.01 -12.45 8.27
N THR A 48 4.80 -13.51 8.33
CA THR A 48 6.03 -13.66 7.55
C THR A 48 5.74 -14.04 6.09
N LEU A 49 6.72 -13.87 5.21
CA LEU A 49 6.62 -14.30 3.81
C LEU A 49 6.24 -15.80 3.69
N SER A 50 6.84 -16.66 4.54
CA SER A 50 6.60 -18.10 4.52
C SER A 50 5.15 -18.43 4.91
N GLU A 51 4.61 -17.80 5.95
CA GLU A 51 3.21 -18.02 6.37
C GLU A 51 2.21 -17.54 5.30
N ILE A 52 2.53 -16.45 4.60
CA ILE A 52 1.70 -15.98 3.48
C ILE A 52 1.77 -16.97 2.31
N MET A 53 2.94 -17.54 2.01
CA MET A 53 3.07 -18.59 1.00
C MET A 53 2.23 -19.81 1.34
N GLU A 54 2.30 -20.28 2.59
CA GLU A 54 1.50 -21.42 3.06
C GLU A 54 0.00 -21.15 2.93
N LYS A 55 -0.47 -19.96 3.35
CA LYS A 55 -1.88 -19.59 3.27
C LYS A 55 -2.39 -19.34 1.85
N THR A 56 -1.51 -18.95 0.92
CA THR A 56 -1.88 -18.69 -0.48
C THR A 56 -1.68 -19.87 -1.42
N GLY A 57 -0.81 -20.82 -1.06
CA GLY A 57 -0.34 -21.88 -1.96
C GLY A 57 0.54 -21.38 -3.11
N LEU A 58 0.99 -20.12 -3.07
CA LEU A 58 1.75 -19.49 -4.16
C LEU A 58 3.26 -19.55 -3.92
N SER A 59 4.01 -19.49 -5.02
CA SER A 59 5.47 -19.49 -4.96
C SER A 59 6.03 -18.26 -4.21
N ARG A 60 7.20 -18.42 -3.60
CA ARG A 60 7.92 -17.34 -2.91
C ARG A 60 8.11 -16.11 -3.77
N VAL A 61 8.50 -16.30 -5.04
CA VAL A 61 8.77 -15.21 -5.98
C VAL A 61 7.49 -14.43 -6.29
N THR A 62 6.38 -15.14 -6.51
CA THR A 62 5.07 -14.53 -6.76
C THR A 62 4.62 -13.70 -5.56
N VAL A 63 4.63 -14.29 -4.37
CA VAL A 63 4.19 -13.61 -3.13
C VAL A 63 5.06 -12.40 -2.84
N SER A 64 6.39 -12.53 -2.92
CA SER A 64 7.33 -11.43 -2.70
C SER A 64 7.05 -10.25 -3.62
N ARG A 65 6.92 -10.50 -4.93
CA ARG A 65 6.65 -9.43 -5.92
C ARG A 65 5.35 -8.68 -5.63
N HIS A 66 4.30 -9.38 -5.23
CA HIS A 66 3.03 -8.75 -4.89
C HIS A 66 3.10 -8.00 -3.56
N LEU A 67 3.79 -8.54 -2.55
CA LEU A 67 4.03 -7.83 -1.29
C LEU A 67 4.83 -6.54 -1.51
N ASP A 68 5.89 -6.56 -2.32
CA ASP A 68 6.67 -5.36 -2.63
C ASP A 68 5.80 -4.27 -3.28
N SER A 69 4.92 -4.67 -4.19
CA SER A 69 3.93 -3.76 -4.79
C SER A 69 2.92 -3.23 -3.77
N LEU A 70 2.46 -4.05 -2.83
CA LEU A 70 1.49 -3.66 -1.80
C LEU A 70 2.13 -2.73 -0.75
N VAL A 71 3.38 -2.99 -0.38
CA VAL A 71 4.19 -2.13 0.49
C VAL A 71 4.46 -0.79 -0.20
N SER A 72 4.86 -0.81 -1.47
CA SER A 72 5.08 0.43 -2.24
C SER A 72 3.83 1.30 -2.37
N SER A 73 2.65 0.67 -2.37
CA SER A 73 1.36 1.37 -2.41
C SER A 73 0.77 1.68 -1.02
N GLN A 74 1.50 1.41 0.07
CA GLN A 74 1.09 1.62 1.46
C GLN A 74 -0.21 0.88 1.84
N GLN A 75 -0.52 -0.22 1.17
CA GLN A 75 -1.64 -1.10 1.54
C GLN A 75 -1.22 -2.17 2.56
N VAL A 76 0.09 -2.44 2.63
CA VAL A 76 0.73 -3.38 3.56
C VAL A 76 1.93 -2.70 4.18
N LEU A 77 2.17 -2.92 5.46
CA LEU A 77 3.37 -2.47 6.15
C LEU A 77 4.33 -3.65 6.30
N LYS A 78 5.62 -3.40 6.04
CA LYS A 78 6.72 -4.35 6.31
C LYS A 78 7.49 -3.88 7.53
N LYS A 79 7.59 -4.73 8.55
CA LYS A 79 8.47 -4.56 9.72
C LYS A 79 9.57 -5.61 9.66
N GLU A 80 10.80 -5.23 9.95
CA GLU A 80 11.89 -6.20 10.07
C GLU A 80 12.20 -6.42 11.56
N ARG A 81 12.24 -7.67 11.98
CA ARG A 81 12.74 -8.05 13.31
C ARG A 81 14.06 -8.79 13.14
N GLY A 82 15.12 -8.23 13.70
CA GLY A 82 16.43 -8.84 13.72
C GLY A 82 16.52 -9.87 14.85
N MET A 83 17.00 -11.07 14.53
CA MET A 83 17.39 -12.08 15.52
C MET A 83 18.86 -12.42 15.24
N GLY A 84 19.77 -11.61 15.79
CA GLY A 84 21.20 -11.67 15.49
C GLY A 84 21.49 -11.24 14.04
N ARG A 85 22.02 -12.16 13.22
CA ARG A 85 22.35 -11.91 11.80
C ARG A 85 21.18 -12.14 10.83
N ILE A 86 20.05 -12.61 11.33
CA ILE A 86 18.88 -12.95 10.52
C ILE A 86 17.86 -11.84 10.64
N HIS A 87 17.44 -11.29 9.51
CA HIS A 87 16.36 -10.31 9.42
C HIS A 87 15.10 -11.01 8.89
N ILE A 88 14.04 -11.05 9.70
CA ILE A 88 12.75 -11.61 9.29
C ILE A 88 11.78 -10.46 9.03
N GLY A 89 11.23 -10.42 7.83
CA GLY A 89 10.19 -9.47 7.44
C GLY A 89 8.81 -9.97 7.86
N PHE A 90 8.12 -9.15 8.64
CA PHE A 90 6.72 -9.30 9.02
C PHE A 90 5.87 -8.30 8.25
N TYR A 91 4.76 -8.77 7.71
CA TYR A 91 3.83 -8.02 6.89
C TYR A 91 2.50 -7.93 7.63
N LYS A 92 1.94 -6.73 7.71
CA LYS A 92 0.59 -6.53 8.23
C LYS A 92 -0.20 -5.63 7.29
N LEU A 93 -1.52 -5.78 7.30
CA LEU A 93 -2.38 -4.84 6.60
C LEU A 93 -2.10 -3.43 7.13
N ALA A 94 -1.98 -2.46 6.22
CA ALA A 94 -1.93 -1.07 6.64
C ALA A 94 -3.24 -0.72 7.37
N GLY A 95 -3.10 0.12 8.39
CA GLY A 95 -4.20 0.56 9.24
C GLY A 95 -5.38 1.15 8.50
N SER A 96 -6.48 1.35 9.24
CA SER A 96 -7.64 2.05 8.70
C SER A 96 -7.25 3.47 8.32
N VAL A 97 -7.64 3.88 7.11
CA VAL A 97 -7.44 5.24 6.61
C VAL A 97 -8.43 6.16 7.32
N ALA A 98 -7.97 6.87 8.35
CA ALA A 98 -8.75 7.90 9.00
C ALA A 98 -8.46 9.26 8.37
N LYS A 99 -9.51 10.05 8.10
CA LYS A 99 -9.46 11.44 7.60
C LYS A 99 -8.57 11.60 6.36
N LYS A 100 -9.18 11.48 5.19
CA LYS A 100 -8.51 11.66 3.91
C LYS A 100 -8.75 13.06 3.36
N GLU A 101 -7.68 13.79 3.11
CA GLU A 101 -7.70 15.07 2.40
C GLU A 101 -6.96 14.92 1.06
N GLU A 102 -7.42 15.63 0.03
CA GLU A 102 -6.81 15.62 -1.29
C GLU A 102 -6.35 17.03 -1.65
N PHE A 103 -5.13 17.13 -2.18
CA PHE A 103 -4.54 18.36 -2.69
C PHE A 103 -4.16 18.16 -4.15
N ARG A 104 -4.78 18.92 -5.06
CA ARG A 104 -4.41 18.91 -6.48
C ARG A 104 -3.33 19.95 -6.74
N SER A 105 -2.30 19.58 -7.50
CA SER A 105 -1.22 20.48 -7.88
C SER A 105 -1.75 21.62 -8.74
N LYS A 106 -1.29 22.85 -8.50
CA LYS A 106 -1.64 24.02 -9.34
C LYS A 106 -0.90 24.05 -10.67
N LYS A 107 0.20 23.29 -10.80
CA LYS A 107 1.09 23.30 -11.97
C LYS A 107 0.72 22.22 -12.99
N ASP A 108 0.10 21.14 -12.52
CA ASP A 108 -0.22 19.96 -13.31
C ASP A 108 -1.53 19.38 -12.78
N ASP A 109 -2.60 19.52 -13.55
CA ASP A 109 -3.93 19.06 -13.17
C ASP A 109 -3.98 17.53 -13.03
N SER A 110 -3.08 16.78 -13.66
CA SER A 110 -3.02 15.32 -13.53
C SER A 110 -2.43 14.87 -12.19
N LEU A 111 -1.72 15.76 -11.48
CA LEU A 111 -0.96 15.45 -10.27
C LEU A 111 -1.75 15.84 -9.01
N PHE A 112 -1.92 14.89 -8.09
CA PHE A 112 -2.58 15.13 -6.81
C PHE A 112 -1.96 14.32 -5.68
N PHE A 113 -2.10 14.84 -4.46
CA PHE A 113 -1.55 14.29 -3.24
C PHE A 113 -2.69 13.96 -2.30
N ASN A 114 -2.70 12.74 -1.77
CA ASN A 114 -3.63 12.34 -0.74
C ASN A 114 -2.92 12.35 0.61
N PHE A 115 -3.50 13.05 1.56
CA PHE A 115 -3.07 13.09 2.95
C PHE A 115 -4.06 12.25 3.76
N PHE A 116 -3.56 11.33 4.56
CA PHE A 116 -4.42 10.55 5.43
C PHE A 116 -3.67 10.01 6.64
N VAL A 117 -4.41 9.70 7.70
CA VAL A 117 -3.88 9.03 8.88
C VAL A 117 -3.98 7.52 8.68
N LEU A 118 -2.87 6.83 8.94
CA LEU A 118 -2.82 5.39 9.08
C LEU A 118 -2.85 5.04 10.57
N ASP A 119 -3.96 4.47 11.02
CA ASP A 119 -4.09 3.93 12.38
C ASP A 119 -3.72 2.45 12.39
N ASN A 120 -2.50 2.14 12.86
CA ASN A 120 -1.98 0.78 12.87
C ASN A 120 -2.12 0.08 14.23
N GLY A 121 -2.99 0.58 15.11
CA GLY A 121 -3.21 0.10 16.48
C GLY A 121 -2.14 0.57 17.46
N ASP A 122 -0.87 0.20 17.21
CA ASP A 122 0.25 0.54 18.09
C ASP A 122 0.90 1.89 17.78
N SER A 123 0.68 2.40 16.55
CA SER A 123 1.28 3.64 16.11
C SER A 123 0.46 4.32 15.02
N ASN A 124 0.27 5.62 15.20
CA ASN A 124 -0.36 6.49 14.22
C ASN A 124 0.71 7.14 13.34
N SER A 125 0.46 7.19 12.04
CA SER A 125 1.32 7.87 11.09
C SER A 125 0.52 8.69 10.10
N ILE A 126 1.10 9.79 9.63
CA ILE A 126 0.56 10.54 8.48
C ILE A 126 1.19 9.98 7.22
N CYS A 127 0.35 9.63 6.25
CA CYS A 127 0.78 9.24 4.93
C CYS A 127 0.45 10.34 3.92
N ILE A 128 1.42 10.64 3.05
CA ILE A 128 1.26 11.55 1.92
C ILE A 128 1.55 10.74 0.67
N GLN A 129 0.52 10.55 -0.16
CA GLN A 129 0.59 9.70 -1.35
C GLN A 129 0.42 10.54 -2.62
N GLN A 130 1.44 10.53 -3.48
CA GLN A 130 1.39 11.12 -4.81
C GLN A 130 0.65 10.20 -5.76
N LYS A 131 -0.33 10.77 -6.48
CA LYS A 131 -1.07 10.11 -7.55
C LYS A 131 -1.05 10.95 -8.81
N GLU A 132 -1.13 10.25 -9.93
CA GLU A 132 -1.21 10.83 -11.26
C GLU A 132 -2.39 10.20 -12.00
N GLU A 133 -3.22 11.04 -12.62
CA GLU A 133 -4.33 10.63 -13.47
C GLU A 133 -3.85 10.52 -14.93
N ASP A 134 -4.19 9.42 -15.61
CA ASP A 134 -4.00 9.32 -17.05
C ASP A 134 -5.14 10.02 -17.83
N GLU A 135 -5.02 10.04 -19.16
CA GLU A 135 -6.03 10.62 -20.07
C GLU A 135 -7.43 10.02 -19.92
N TYR A 136 -7.53 8.82 -19.32
CA TYR A 136 -8.77 8.10 -19.07
C TYR A 136 -9.25 8.26 -17.61
N ARG A 137 -8.66 9.19 -16.85
CA ARG A 137 -8.93 9.44 -15.42
C ARG A 137 -8.65 8.23 -14.53
N ASN A 138 -7.80 7.31 -14.95
CA ASN A 138 -7.31 6.28 -14.06
C ASN A 138 -6.20 6.87 -13.18
N SER A 139 -6.42 6.82 -11.87
CA SER A 139 -5.42 7.25 -10.91
C SER A 139 -4.40 6.15 -10.64
N LYS A 140 -3.11 6.46 -10.78
CA LYS A 140 -2.00 5.58 -10.39
C LYS A 140 -1.19 6.22 -9.27
N VAL A 141 -0.91 5.45 -8.22
CA VAL A 141 0.03 5.86 -7.17
C VAL A 141 1.44 5.88 -7.75
N LYS A 142 2.11 7.03 -7.66
CA LYS A 142 3.50 7.21 -8.11
C LYS A 142 4.50 7.11 -6.97
N GLY A 143 4.09 7.48 -5.75
CA GLY A 143 4.93 7.36 -4.57
C GLY A 143 4.15 7.69 -3.30
N ALA A 144 4.74 7.37 -2.15
CA ALA A 144 4.19 7.73 -0.85
C ALA A 144 5.31 7.91 0.17
N ILE A 145 5.08 8.83 1.11
CA ILE A 145 5.88 8.97 2.32
C ILE A 145 4.98 8.75 3.54
N THR A 146 5.52 8.08 4.55
CA THR A 146 4.82 7.79 5.80
C THR A 146 5.66 8.30 6.95
N ILE A 147 5.08 9.14 7.80
CA ILE A 147 5.76 9.85 8.88
C ILE A 147 5.07 9.51 10.20
N PRO A 148 5.78 8.95 11.19
CA PRO A 148 5.22 8.72 12.52
C PRO A 148 4.69 10.02 13.14
N PHE A 149 3.60 9.95 13.91
CA PHE A 149 3.05 11.13 14.60
C PHE A 149 4.06 11.80 15.52
N ASP A 150 4.91 11.02 16.18
CA ASP A 150 5.93 11.54 17.10
C ASP A 150 6.97 12.41 16.36
N ASP A 151 7.21 12.14 15.08
CA ASP A 151 8.20 12.83 14.27
C ASP A 151 7.61 13.96 13.41
N ILE A 152 6.28 14.07 13.30
CA ILE A 152 5.65 14.96 12.30
C ILE A 152 6.01 16.42 12.49
N LYS A 153 6.07 16.90 13.74
CA LYS A 153 6.39 18.31 14.04
C LYS A 153 7.80 18.66 13.61
N SER A 154 8.75 17.78 13.94
CA SER A 154 10.15 17.92 13.55
C SER A 154 10.29 17.86 12.03
N PHE A 155 9.63 16.89 11.38
CA PHE A 155 9.61 16.75 9.93
C PHE A 155 9.13 18.02 9.22
N ILE A 156 7.98 18.58 9.62
CA ILE A 156 7.44 19.81 9.00
C ILE A 156 8.37 21.00 9.21
N THR A 157 8.98 21.12 10.39
CA THR A 157 9.94 22.20 10.69
C THR A 157 11.15 22.13 9.76
N TYR A 158 11.72 20.93 9.60
CA TYR A 158 12.84 20.71 8.68
C TYR A 158 12.43 20.94 7.22
N LEU A 159 11.25 20.46 6.80
CA LEU A 159 10.75 20.63 5.45
C LEU A 159 10.59 22.10 5.10
N ASN A 160 9.98 22.91 5.97
CA ASN A 160 9.81 24.36 5.79
C ASN A 160 11.16 25.09 5.72
N THR A 161 12.09 24.73 6.61
CA THR A 161 13.45 25.30 6.61
C THR A 161 14.22 24.94 5.34
N TYR A 162 14.03 23.72 4.83
CA TYR A 162 14.61 23.30 3.57
C TYR A 162 13.97 24.00 2.37
N SER A 163 12.65 24.11 2.32
CA SER A 163 11.93 24.72 1.21
C SER A 163 12.27 26.20 1.05
N ALA A 164 12.36 26.97 2.14
CA ALA A 164 12.77 28.37 2.10
C ALA A 164 14.15 28.54 1.44
N ARG A 165 15.11 27.65 1.73
CA ARG A 165 16.46 27.71 1.14
C ARG A 165 16.54 27.35 -0.34
N VAL A 166 15.58 26.58 -0.84
CA VAL A 166 15.60 26.02 -2.20
C VAL A 166 14.68 26.78 -3.15
N VAL A 167 13.52 27.26 -2.65
CA VAL A 167 12.50 27.93 -3.46
C VAL A 167 12.75 29.44 -3.56
N ASP A 168 13.35 30.06 -2.53
CA ASP A 168 13.67 31.50 -2.54
C ASP A 168 15.02 31.80 -3.24
N LYS A 169 15.50 30.89 -4.09
CA LYS A 169 16.66 31.09 -4.99
C LYS A 169 16.18 31.36 -6.41
#